data_AF-A0A810LBN4-F1
#
_entry.id   AF-A0A810LBN4-F1
#
_cell.length_a   1.000
_cell.length_b   1.000
_cell.length_c   1.000
_cell.angle_alpha   90.00
_cell.angle_beta   90.00
_cell.angle_gamma   90.00
#
_symmetry.space_group_name_H-M   'P 1'
#
loop_
_entity.id
_entity.type
_entity.pdbx_description
1 polymer ?
#
loop_
_entity_poly.entity_id
_entity_poly.type
_entity_poly.pdbx_seq_one_letter_code
_entity_poly.pdbx_strand_id
1 'polypeptide(L)'
;MPSDPTTSSLTRVLTRALRGLGEAGYPDDASRLAAAGWVALRRTHPVEARQLNGLLHYLARLPEQTEPATDEPKESTVTTEDKQLDVRAELPARRHELIFATYAGLAPGEAFVLINDHDPKPLYYQFSAEHADAFSWEYLEQGPATWRVRIGHTGEGAPTAEA
;
A
#
# COMPACT_ATOMS: atom_id res chain seq x y z
N MET A 1 -11.45 -5.47 -21.87
CA MET A 1 -11.94 -4.30 -22.64
C MET A 1 -10.73 -3.51 -23.09
N PRO A 2 -10.65 -3.07 -24.35
CA PRO A 2 -9.65 -2.07 -24.74
C PRO A 2 -9.88 -0.80 -23.91
N SER A 3 -8.79 -0.16 -23.50
CA SER A 3 -8.81 1.08 -22.74
C SER A 3 -9.54 2.20 -23.50
N ASP A 4 -10.42 2.94 -22.82
CA ASP A 4 -10.99 4.18 -23.33
C ASP A 4 -9.86 5.20 -23.57
N PRO A 5 -9.71 5.78 -24.79
CA PRO A 5 -8.69 6.78 -25.08
C PRO A 5 -8.71 7.99 -24.12
N THR A 6 -9.88 8.31 -23.56
CA THR A 6 -10.03 9.36 -22.54
C THR A 6 -9.34 8.95 -21.24
N THR A 7 -9.67 7.77 -20.71
CA THR A 7 -9.04 7.22 -19.50
C THR A 7 -7.52 7.11 -19.68
N SER A 8 -7.05 6.55 -20.78
CA SER A 8 -5.60 6.47 -21.07
C SER A 8 -4.93 7.86 -21.11
N SER A 9 -5.59 8.87 -21.68
CA SER A 9 -5.05 10.23 -21.73
C SER A 9 -5.00 10.89 -20.36
N LEU A 10 -6.05 10.74 -19.54
CA LEU A 10 -6.11 11.24 -18.18
C LEU A 10 -5.06 10.56 -17.28
N THR A 11 -4.92 9.23 -17.36
CA THR A 11 -3.90 8.49 -16.60
C THR A 11 -2.49 8.97 -16.95
N ARG A 12 -2.21 9.27 -18.22
CA ARG A 12 -0.91 9.83 -18.64
C ARG A 12 -0.66 11.22 -18.06
N VAL A 13 -1.66 12.10 -18.07
CA VAL A 13 -1.54 13.46 -17.49
C VAL A 13 -1.33 13.35 -15.98
N LEU A 14 -2.13 12.53 -15.29
CA LEU A 14 -2.00 12.26 -13.86
C LEU A 14 -0.60 11.72 -13.51
N THR A 15 -0.11 10.74 -14.27
CA THR A 15 1.22 10.15 -14.06
C THR A 15 2.32 11.20 -14.14
N ARG A 16 2.24 12.13 -15.10
CA ARG A 16 3.21 13.22 -15.25
C ARG A 16 3.14 14.21 -14.09
N ALA A 17 1.92 14.58 -13.67
CA ALA A 17 1.71 15.49 -12.56
C ALA A 17 2.24 14.92 -11.24
N LEU A 18 1.89 13.67 -10.92
CA LEU A 18 2.33 13.00 -9.69
C LEU A 18 3.84 12.75 -9.66
N ARG A 19 4.46 12.43 -10.80
CA ARG A 19 5.92 12.38 -10.92
C ARG A 19 6.55 13.72 -10.57
N GLY A 20 6.05 14.81 -11.15
CA GLY A 20 6.54 16.16 -10.86
C GLY A 20 6.36 16.54 -9.39
N LEU A 21 5.24 16.17 -8.77
CA LEU A 21 4.99 16.39 -7.34
C LEU A 21 6.00 15.65 -6.46
N GLY A 22 6.27 14.37 -6.75
CA GLY A 22 7.29 13.60 -6.04
C GLY A 22 8.69 14.17 -6.21
N GLU A 23 9.06 14.55 -7.43
CA GLU A 23 10.36 15.18 -7.72
C GLU A 23 10.50 16.59 -7.11
N ALA A 24 9.39 17.27 -6.85
CA ALA A 24 9.35 18.54 -6.13
C ALA A 24 9.46 18.39 -4.60
N GLY A 25 9.59 17.17 -4.09
CA GLY A 25 9.82 16.91 -2.67
C GLY A 25 8.62 16.40 -1.89
N TYR A 26 7.52 16.08 -2.58
CA TYR A 26 6.28 15.57 -1.97
C TYR A 26 5.96 14.13 -2.40
N PRO A 27 6.89 13.16 -2.21
CA PRO A 27 6.67 11.80 -2.69
C PRO A 27 5.58 11.05 -1.92
N ASP A 28 5.34 11.37 -0.65
CA ASP A 28 4.27 10.74 0.16
C ASP A 28 2.88 11.11 -0.40
N ASP A 29 2.62 12.40 -0.60
CA ASP A 29 1.36 12.89 -1.21
C ASP A 29 1.17 12.33 -2.62
N ALA A 30 2.23 12.33 -3.44
CA ALA A 30 2.19 11.77 -4.78
C ALA A 30 1.86 10.27 -4.75
N SER A 31 2.42 9.53 -3.80
CA SER A 31 2.17 8.09 -3.62
C SER A 31 0.74 7.80 -3.19
N ARG A 32 0.19 8.58 -2.25
CA ARG A 32 -1.22 8.47 -1.83
C ARG A 32 -2.17 8.70 -3.01
N LEU A 33 -1.93 9.74 -3.82
CA LEU A 33 -2.74 10.02 -5.01
C LEU A 33 -2.60 8.93 -6.08
N ALA A 34 -1.39 8.39 -6.29
CA ALA A 34 -1.16 7.30 -7.22
C ALA A 34 -1.90 6.01 -6.79
N ALA A 35 -1.89 5.70 -5.48
CA ALA A 35 -2.61 4.56 -4.92
C ALA A 35 -4.13 4.73 -5.03
N ALA A 36 -4.67 5.92 -4.76
CA ALA A 36 -6.10 6.22 -4.95
C ALA A 36 -6.53 6.02 -6.41
N GLY A 37 -5.74 6.52 -7.36
CA GLY A 37 -5.98 6.28 -8.79
C GLY A 37 -5.90 4.80 -9.17
N TRP A 38 -4.97 4.04 -8.58
CA TRP A 38 -4.87 2.60 -8.77
C TRP A 38 -6.12 1.87 -8.27
N VAL A 39 -6.63 2.18 -7.07
CA VAL A 39 -7.87 1.60 -6.52
C VAL A 39 -9.05 1.86 -7.46
N ALA A 40 -9.18 3.09 -7.98
CA ALA A 40 -10.25 3.46 -8.90
C ALA A 40 -10.24 2.66 -10.22
N LEU A 41 -9.05 2.27 -10.70
CA LEU A 41 -8.88 1.67 -12.03
C LEU A 41 -8.65 0.16 -12.02
N ARG A 42 -8.15 -0.44 -10.94
CA ARG A 42 -7.67 -1.85 -10.93
C ARG A 42 -8.69 -2.90 -11.37
N ARG A 43 -9.99 -2.66 -11.15
CA ARG A 43 -11.06 -3.61 -11.52
C ARG A 43 -11.54 -3.45 -12.96
N THR A 44 -11.49 -2.24 -13.51
CA THR A 44 -12.14 -1.89 -14.80
C THR A 44 -11.13 -1.54 -15.90
N HIS A 45 -9.96 -1.05 -15.54
CA HIS A 45 -8.91 -0.53 -16.43
C HIS A 45 -7.52 -1.05 -16.01
N PRO A 46 -7.23 -2.35 -16.19
CA PRO A 46 -6.02 -2.99 -15.65
C PRO A 46 -4.71 -2.54 -16.33
N VAL A 47 -4.77 -1.94 -17.51
CA VAL A 47 -3.58 -1.37 -18.17
C VAL A 47 -3.15 -0.10 -17.45
N GLU A 48 -4.08 0.83 -17.23
CA GLU A 48 -3.86 2.09 -16.53
C GLU A 48 -3.52 1.87 -15.06
N ALA A 49 -4.20 0.93 -14.39
CA ALA A 49 -3.85 0.55 -13.03
C ALA A 49 -2.39 0.06 -12.94
N ARG A 50 -1.90 -0.75 -13.90
CA ARG A 50 -0.49 -1.15 -13.92
C ARG A 50 0.47 0.03 -14.08
N GLN A 51 0.08 1.07 -14.84
CA GLN A 51 0.90 2.28 -14.98
C GLN A 51 0.99 3.04 -13.65
N LEU A 52 -0.14 3.25 -12.96
CA LEU A 52 -0.16 3.92 -11.65
C LEU A 52 0.57 3.09 -10.58
N ASN A 53 0.46 1.76 -10.62
CA ASN A 53 1.24 0.90 -9.74
C ASN A 53 2.75 1.06 -9.98
N GLY A 54 3.19 1.05 -11.23
CA GLY A 54 4.60 1.29 -11.57
C GLY A 54 5.10 2.65 -11.10
N LEU A 55 4.26 3.69 -11.23
CA LEU A 55 4.57 5.02 -10.71
C LEU A 55 4.68 5.03 -9.18
N LEU A 56 3.76 4.37 -8.48
CA LEU A 56 3.78 4.26 -7.02
C LEU A 56 5.09 3.63 -6.51
N HIS A 57 5.56 2.56 -7.15
CA HIS A 57 6.86 1.95 -6.83
C HIS A 57 8.05 2.90 -7.03
N TYR A 58 7.97 3.79 -8.03
CA TYR A 58 8.99 4.82 -8.24
C TYR A 58 8.93 5.88 -7.14
N LEU A 59 7.75 6.43 -6.88
CA LEU A 59 7.54 7.51 -5.90
C LEU A 59 7.94 7.09 -4.49
N ALA A 60 7.60 5.86 -4.07
CA ALA A 60 7.94 5.34 -2.76
C ALA A 60 9.46 5.22 -2.49
N ARG A 61 10.30 5.30 -3.52
CA ARG A 61 11.77 5.26 -3.41
C ARG A 61 12.42 6.64 -3.38
N LEU A 62 11.65 7.70 -3.60
CA LEU A 62 12.18 9.06 -3.55
C LEU A 62 12.40 9.49 -2.10
N PRO A 63 13.46 10.26 -1.80
CA PRO A 63 13.68 10.82 -0.48
C PRO A 63 12.62 11.87 -0.17
N GLU A 64 12.04 11.81 1.04
CA GLU A 64 11.16 12.87 1.55
C GLU A 64 11.99 14.11 1.92
N GLN A 65 11.45 15.31 1.66
CA GLN A 65 12.06 16.58 2.06
C GLN A 65 11.71 16.97 3.51
N THR A 66 10.68 16.35 4.08
CA THR A 66 10.26 16.60 5.46
C THR A 66 11.06 15.71 6.39
N GLU A 67 11.61 16.28 7.47
CA GLU A 67 12.23 15.50 8.54
C GLU A 67 11.25 14.39 8.97
N PRO A 68 11.72 13.13 9.12
CA PRO A 68 10.83 12.06 9.54
C PRO A 68 10.23 12.47 10.88
N ALA A 69 8.90 12.58 10.94
CA ALA A 69 8.23 12.60 12.22
C ALA A 69 8.71 11.35 12.96
N THR A 70 9.39 11.55 14.09
CA THR A 70 9.86 10.47 14.94
C THR A 70 8.68 9.55 15.18
N ASP A 71 8.71 8.35 14.62
CA ASP A 71 7.81 7.26 14.99
C ASP A 71 8.14 6.96 16.46
N GLU A 72 7.49 7.68 17.39
CA GLU A 72 7.45 7.27 18.77
C GLU A 72 6.87 5.86 18.78
N PRO A 73 7.51 4.89 19.44
CA PRO A 73 7.02 3.53 19.47
C PRO A 73 5.64 3.53 20.14
N LYS A 74 4.57 3.47 19.34
CA LYS A 74 3.25 3.13 19.83
C LYS A 74 3.36 1.74 20.40
N GLU A 75 2.98 1.60 21.67
CA GLU A 75 3.07 0.38 22.46
C GLU A 75 2.52 -0.81 21.67
N SER A 76 3.45 -1.62 21.16
CA SER A 76 3.21 -2.74 20.26
C SER A 76 2.36 -3.79 20.95
N THR A 77 1.10 -3.96 20.53
CA THR A 77 0.30 -5.14 20.87
C THR A 77 0.68 -6.29 19.94
N VAL A 78 1.97 -6.65 19.92
CA VAL A 78 2.45 -7.85 19.23
C VAL A 78 2.11 -9.03 20.12
N THR A 79 1.03 -9.73 19.78
CA THR A 79 0.77 -11.06 20.35
C THR A 79 1.68 -12.06 19.62
N THR A 80 2.40 -12.91 20.35
CA THR A 80 3.34 -13.91 19.84
C THR A 80 2.74 -14.95 18.87
N GLU A 81 1.44 -14.86 18.55
CA GLU A 81 0.68 -15.82 17.75
C GLU A 81 0.35 -15.35 16.31
N ASP A 82 0.70 -14.13 15.91
CA ASP A 82 0.36 -13.64 14.57
C ASP A 82 0.96 -14.52 13.47
N LYS A 83 0.12 -14.92 12.51
CA LYS A 83 0.52 -15.77 11.37
C LYS A 83 1.65 -15.09 10.59
N GLN A 84 2.68 -15.85 10.23
CA GLN A 84 3.75 -15.35 9.36
C GLN A 84 3.43 -15.64 7.89
N LEU A 85 3.57 -14.63 7.03
CA LEU A 85 3.43 -14.72 5.58
C LEU A 85 4.74 -14.30 4.93
N ASP A 86 5.58 -15.28 4.60
CA ASP A 86 6.84 -15.05 3.86
C ASP A 86 6.61 -15.12 2.36
N VAL A 87 6.80 -13.99 1.67
CA VAL A 87 6.59 -13.86 0.23
C VAL A 87 7.89 -13.79 -0.57
N ARG A 88 9.05 -13.99 0.06
CA ARG A 88 10.36 -13.85 -0.61
C ARG A 88 10.55 -14.88 -1.72
N ALA A 89 10.01 -16.09 -1.53
CA ALA A 89 10.03 -17.16 -2.53
C ALA A 89 8.91 -17.04 -3.58
N GLU A 90 7.94 -16.15 -3.38
CA GLU A 90 6.79 -16.01 -4.25
C GLU A 90 7.11 -15.14 -5.48
N LEU A 91 6.50 -15.50 -6.62
CA LEU A 91 6.60 -14.71 -7.84
C LEU A 91 6.03 -13.30 -7.62
N PRO A 92 6.68 -12.23 -8.13
CA PRO A 92 6.23 -10.85 -7.90
C PRO A 92 4.75 -10.58 -8.20
N ALA A 93 4.21 -11.24 -9.23
CA ALA A 93 2.80 -11.14 -9.61
C ALA A 93 1.83 -11.78 -8.59
N ARG A 94 2.28 -12.80 -7.85
CA ARG A 94 1.50 -13.53 -6.84
C ARG A 94 1.56 -12.91 -5.46
N ARG A 95 2.64 -12.19 -5.12
CA ARG A 95 2.84 -11.58 -3.80
C ARG A 95 1.64 -10.72 -3.38
N HIS A 96 1.24 -9.78 -4.23
CA HIS A 96 0.10 -8.89 -3.93
C HIS A 96 -1.20 -9.68 -3.76
N GLU A 97 -1.49 -10.62 -4.64
CA GLU A 97 -2.71 -11.45 -4.55
C GLU A 97 -2.78 -12.19 -3.21
N LEU A 98 -1.69 -12.84 -2.80
CA LEU A 98 -1.61 -13.60 -1.55
C LEU A 98 -1.75 -12.70 -0.32
N ILE A 99 -1.12 -11.53 -0.32
CA ILE A 99 -1.17 -10.57 0.78
C ILE A 99 -2.59 -10.02 0.97
N PHE A 100 -3.22 -9.54 -0.11
CA PHE A 100 -4.60 -9.03 -0.04
C PHE A 100 -5.60 -10.13 0.32
N ALA A 101 -5.42 -11.35 -0.21
CA ALA A 101 -6.26 -12.49 0.17
C ALA A 101 -6.09 -12.87 1.65
N THR A 102 -4.87 -12.83 2.17
CA THR A 102 -4.59 -13.08 3.59
C THR A 102 -5.26 -12.03 4.46
N TYR A 103 -5.14 -10.75 4.10
CA TYR A 103 -5.79 -9.67 4.83
C TYR A 103 -7.32 -9.78 4.81
N ALA A 104 -7.92 -10.05 3.65
CA ALA A 104 -9.37 -10.19 3.51
C ALA A 104 -9.96 -11.36 4.32
N GLY A 105 -9.13 -12.32 4.74
CA GLY A 105 -9.52 -13.43 5.60
C GLY A 105 -9.41 -13.15 7.10
N LEU A 106 -8.88 -12.00 7.52
CA LEU A 106 -8.75 -11.64 8.93
C LEU A 106 -10.09 -11.21 9.53
N ALA A 107 -10.35 -11.62 10.76
CA ALA A 107 -11.39 -11.01 11.58
C ALA A 107 -10.93 -9.66 12.15
N PRO A 108 -11.85 -8.76 12.53
CA PRO A 108 -11.52 -7.57 13.32
C PRO A 108 -10.69 -7.91 14.56
N GLY A 109 -9.56 -7.21 14.73
CA GLY A 109 -8.57 -7.43 15.79
C GLY A 109 -7.44 -8.40 15.41
N GLU A 110 -7.57 -9.17 14.33
CA GLU A 110 -6.53 -10.11 13.89
C GLU A 110 -5.46 -9.42 13.03
N ALA A 111 -4.26 -10.02 13.02
CA ALA A 111 -3.13 -9.55 12.21
C ALA A 111 -2.28 -10.71 11.69
N PHE A 112 -1.43 -10.40 10.72
CA PHE A 112 -0.36 -11.27 10.25
C PHE A 112 0.94 -10.48 10.07
N VAL A 113 2.06 -11.18 10.09
CA VAL A 113 3.39 -10.61 9.82
C VAL A 113 3.79 -10.93 8.39
N LEU A 114 3.84 -9.90 7.55
CA LEU A 114 4.43 -9.96 6.21
C LEU A 114 5.97 -9.97 6.31
N ILE A 115 6.60 -10.92 5.63
CA ILE A 115 8.06 -10.99 5.47
C ILE A 115 8.39 -10.81 3.99
N ASN A 116 9.13 -9.74 3.67
CA ASN A 116 9.48 -9.36 2.30
C ASN A 116 10.99 -9.14 2.13
N ASP A 117 11.46 -9.20 0.88
CA ASP A 117 12.88 -9.00 0.50
C ASP A 117 13.23 -7.52 0.26
N HIS A 118 12.24 -6.62 0.30
CA HIS A 118 12.41 -5.17 0.20
C HIS A 118 11.32 -4.44 0.98
N ASP A 119 11.48 -3.13 1.13
CA ASP A 119 10.49 -2.26 1.76
C ASP A 119 9.12 -2.37 1.06
N PRO A 120 8.06 -2.82 1.76
CA PRO A 120 6.71 -2.89 1.24
C PRO A 120 5.96 -1.53 1.23
N LYS A 121 6.64 -0.38 1.36
CA LYS A 121 6.01 0.97 1.32
C LYS A 121 4.98 1.20 0.20
N PRO A 122 5.16 0.73 -1.06
CA PRO A 122 4.09 0.81 -2.08
C PRO A 122 2.78 0.12 -1.67
N LEU A 123 2.91 -1.03 -1.00
CA LEU A 123 1.77 -1.81 -0.51
C LEU A 123 1.04 -1.05 0.61
N TYR A 124 1.76 -0.37 1.50
CA TYR A 124 1.15 0.49 2.53
C TYR A 124 0.18 1.51 1.91
N TYR A 125 0.58 2.22 0.85
CA TYR A 125 -0.30 3.21 0.22
C TYR A 125 -1.52 2.56 -0.45
N GLN A 126 -1.36 1.36 -1.02
CA GLN A 126 -2.48 0.61 -1.58
C GLN A 126 -3.48 0.20 -0.49
N PHE A 127 -2.99 -0.28 0.66
CA PHE A 127 -3.82 -0.57 1.83
C PHE A 127 -4.52 0.68 2.34
N SER A 128 -3.80 1.78 2.49
CA SER A 128 -4.36 3.06 2.90
C SER A 128 -5.48 3.54 1.97
N ALA A 129 -5.32 3.35 0.67
CA ALA A 129 -6.33 3.71 -0.31
C ALA A 129 -7.52 2.74 -0.37
N GLU A 130 -7.34 1.44 -0.14
CA GLU A 130 -8.40 0.42 -0.26
C GLU A 130 -9.18 0.20 1.04
N HIS A 131 -8.53 0.36 2.19
CA HIS A 131 -9.06 -0.01 3.50
C HIS A 131 -9.22 1.16 4.48
N ALA A 132 -8.90 2.40 4.08
CA ALA A 132 -9.01 3.59 4.93
C ALA A 132 -8.60 3.31 6.40
N ASP A 133 -9.25 3.88 7.41
CA ASP A 133 -8.88 3.69 8.82
C ASP A 133 -9.09 2.26 9.39
N ALA A 134 -9.44 1.28 8.53
CA ALA A 134 -9.77 -0.10 8.93
C ALA A 134 -8.57 -1.06 9.03
N PHE A 135 -7.34 -0.58 8.84
CA PHE A 135 -6.12 -1.40 8.95
C PHE A 135 -5.05 -0.74 9.83
N SER A 136 -4.18 -1.58 10.39
CA SER A 136 -2.96 -1.16 11.08
C SER A 136 -1.72 -1.61 10.31
N TRP A 137 -0.65 -0.84 10.45
CA TRP A 137 0.63 -1.09 9.80
C TRP A 137 1.77 -0.77 10.75
N GLU A 138 2.55 -1.78 11.11
CA GLU A 138 3.64 -1.66 12.08
C GLU A 138 4.90 -2.33 11.53
N TYR A 139 5.99 -1.58 11.42
CA TYR A 139 7.30 -2.15 11.06
C TYR A 139 7.89 -2.89 12.25
N LEU A 140 8.13 -4.19 12.08
CA LEU A 140 8.84 -5.03 13.05
C LEU A 140 10.33 -5.13 12.72
N GLU A 141 10.71 -5.04 11.44
CA GLU A 141 12.09 -5.08 10.97
C GLU A 141 12.21 -4.30 9.65
N GLN A 142 13.23 -3.43 9.55
CA GLN A 142 13.45 -2.53 8.41
C GLN A 142 14.80 -2.80 7.72
N GLY A 143 14.97 -3.99 7.13
CA GLY A 143 16.06 -4.29 6.20
C GLY A 143 17.48 -4.17 6.75
N PRO A 144 18.51 -4.27 5.88
CA PRO A 144 18.42 -4.48 4.42
C PRO A 144 18.18 -5.95 4.01
N ALA A 145 18.36 -6.92 4.92
CA ALA A 145 18.27 -8.34 4.59
C ALA A 145 16.84 -8.88 4.60
N THR A 146 16.00 -8.42 5.54
CA THR A 146 14.61 -8.83 5.68
C THR A 146 13.77 -7.63 6.11
N TRP A 147 12.57 -7.50 5.54
CA TRP A 147 11.58 -6.52 5.97
C TRP A 147 10.41 -7.25 6.59
N ARG A 148 10.03 -6.87 7.81
CA ARG A 148 8.90 -7.47 8.53
C ARG A 148 7.91 -6.40 8.91
N VAL A 149 6.66 -6.58 8.51
CA VAL A 149 5.57 -5.66 8.80
C VAL A 149 4.39 -6.44 9.37
N ARG A 150 3.88 -6.01 10.51
CA ARG A 150 2.61 -6.49 11.05
C ARG A 150 1.47 -5.69 10.41
N ILE A 151 0.55 -6.40 9.78
CA ILE A 151 -0.62 -5.85 9.11
C ILE A 151 -1.86 -6.40 9.83
N GLY A 152 -2.64 -5.52 10.44
CA GLY A 152 -3.83 -5.90 11.22
C GLY A 152 -5.11 -5.32 10.67
N HIS A 153 -6.23 -6.00 10.89
CA HIS A 153 -7.57 -5.50 10.60
C HIS A 153 -8.14 -4.86 11.87
N THR A 154 -8.28 -3.54 11.93
CA THR A 154 -8.66 -2.85 13.19
C THR A 154 -10.13 -3.04 13.53
N GLY A 155 -11.00 -3.27 12.53
CA GLY A 155 -12.45 -3.36 12.73
C GLY A 155 -13.16 -2.01 12.82
N GLU A 156 -12.41 -0.92 13.03
CA GLU A 156 -12.90 0.45 12.97
C GLU A 156 -12.91 0.92 11.52
N GLY A 157 -14.07 0.86 10.89
CA GLY A 157 -14.24 1.20 9.47
C GLY A 157 -15.61 0.84 8.90
N ALA A 158 -16.48 0.20 9.68
CA ALA A 158 -17.89 0.14 9.31
C ALA A 158 -18.49 1.56 9.43
N PRO A 159 -19.14 2.11 8.39
CA PRO A 159 -19.90 3.34 8.55
C PRO A 159 -20.96 3.09 9.62
N THR A 160 -21.05 3.98 10.61
CA THR A 160 -22.23 4.10 11.44
C THR A 160 -23.42 4.20 10.49
N ALA A 161 -24.27 3.18 10.46
CA ALA A 161 -25.53 3.25 9.74
C ALA A 161 -26.36 4.33 10.43
N GLU A 162 -26.49 5.50 9.80
CA GLU A 162 -27.50 6.47 10.18
C GLU A 162 -28.87 5.83 10.01
N ALA A 163 -29.65 5.89 11.09
CA ALA A 163 -31.00 5.36 11.25
C ALA A 163 -32.06 6.22 10.56
#